data_AF-A0A2Z4YPP4-F1
#
_entry.id   AF-A0A2Z4YPP4-F1
#
_cell.length_a   1.000
_cell.length_b   1.000
_cell.length_c   1.000
_cell.angle_alpha   90.00
_cell.angle_beta   90.00
_cell.angle_gamma   90.00
#
_symmetry.space_group_name_H-M   'P 1'
#
loop_
_entity.id
_entity.type
_entity.pdbx_description
1 polymer ?
#
loop_
_entity_poly.entity_id
_entity_poly.type
_entity_poly.pdbx_seq_one_letter_code
_entity_poly.pdbx_strand_id
1 'polypeptide(L)' 'MVKEVHVEPVKEVDFTVSVGVKIPKKVRLEPLPPRIVKIVPQYESYRFFILADGRIVIVDPSAFTIVYIITA' A
#
# COMPACT_ATOMS: atom_id res chain seq x y z
N MET A 1 16.76 6.97 14.87
CA MET A 1 15.54 6.32 15.38
C MET A 1 14.62 6.07 14.20
N VAL A 2 14.52 4.82 13.73
CA VAL A 2 13.56 4.45 12.68
C VAL A 2 12.23 4.29 13.39
N LYS A 3 11.27 5.20 13.17
CA LYS A 3 9.89 4.95 13.58
C LYS A 3 9.40 3.80 12.71
N GLU A 4 9.31 2.61 13.31
CA GLU A 4 8.53 1.53 12.73
C GLU A 4 7.12 2.08 12.53
N VAL A 5 6.70 2.17 11.26
CA VAL A 5 5.33 2.54 10.93
C VAL A 5 4.49 1.36 11.38
N HIS A 6 3.89 1.44 12.56
CA HIS A 6 2.86 0.50 13.00
C HIS A 6 1.63 0.73 12.11
N VAL A 7 1.54 -0.04 11.03
CA VAL A 7 0.36 -0.10 10.17
C VAL A 7 -0.48 -1.28 10.62
N GLU A 8 -1.72 -1.03 11.00
CA GLU A 8 -2.66 -2.11 11.28
C GLU A 8 -2.98 -2.86 9.98
N PRO A 9 -2.80 -4.18 9.92
CA PRO A 9 -3.13 -4.95 8.73
C PRO A 9 -4.62 -4.90 8.41
N VAL A 10 -4.95 -4.85 7.13
CA VAL A 10 -6.33 -5.01 6.65
C VAL A 10 -6.70 -6.49 6.77
N LYS A 11 -7.58 -6.79 7.73
CA LYS A 11 -7.91 -8.16 8.15
C LYS A 11 -8.80 -8.92 7.15
N GLU A 12 -9.71 -8.21 6.48
CA GLU A 12 -10.63 -8.82 5.51
C GLU A 12 -10.81 -7.89 4.31
N VAL A 13 -10.50 -8.42 3.13
CA VAL A 13 -10.67 -7.75 1.85
C VAL A 13 -11.64 -8.56 1.00
N ASP A 14 -12.89 -8.10 0.86
CA ASP A 14 -13.88 -8.67 -0.07
C ASP A 14 -13.59 -8.30 -1.53
N PHE A 15 -12.31 -8.21 -1.92
CA PHE A 15 -11.91 -7.84 -3.27
C PHE A 15 -10.66 -8.58 -3.70
N THR A 16 -10.56 -8.82 -5.01
CA THR A 16 -9.38 -9.44 -5.61
C THR A 16 -8.16 -8.53 -5.48
N VAL A 17 -7.09 -9.05 -4.88
CA VAL A 17 -5.81 -8.34 -4.76
C VAL A 17 -4.96 -8.67 -5.99
N SER A 18 -5.00 -7.81 -7.00
CA SER A 18 -4.22 -7.95 -8.23
C SER A 18 -3.92 -6.58 -8.83
N VAL A 19 -2.82 -6.47 -9.57
CA VAL A 19 -2.44 -5.22 -10.26
C VAL A 19 -3.55 -4.81 -11.23
N GLY A 20 -3.88 -3.52 -11.24
CA GLY A 20 -4.97 -2.93 -12.04
C GLY A 20 -6.35 -3.00 -11.40
N VAL A 21 -6.50 -3.69 -10.26
CA VAL A 21 -7.79 -3.77 -9.56
C VAL A 21 -8.01 -2.52 -8.70
N LYS A 22 -9.24 -2.00 -8.73
CA LYS A 22 -9.69 -0.91 -7.85
C LYS A 22 -10.00 -1.42 -6.45
N ILE A 23 -9.54 -0.70 -5.44
CA ILE A 23 -9.82 -1.01 -4.04
C ILE A 23 -10.99 -0.16 -3.48
N PRO A 24 -11.71 -0.67 -2.48
CA PRO A 24 -12.68 0.13 -1.75
C PRO A 24 -12.05 1.35 -1.06
N LYS A 25 -12.71 2.50 -1.11
CA LYS A 25 -12.26 3.73 -0.43
C LYS A 25 -12.22 3.63 1.10
N LYS A 26 -12.82 2.57 1.68
CA LYS A 26 -12.76 2.26 3.11
C LYS A 26 -11.39 1.75 3.57
N VAL A 27 -10.52 1.34 2.64
CA VAL A 27 -9.17 0.88 2.97
C VAL A 27 -8.32 2.08 3.37
N ARG A 28 -7.76 2.04 4.58
CA ARG A 28 -6.83 3.07 5.05
C ARG A 28 -5.49 2.91 4.33
N LEU A 29 -5.05 3.99 3.72
CA LEU A 29 -3.83 4.05 2.91
C LEU A 29 -2.78 4.90 3.63
N GLU A 30 -1.59 4.33 3.82
CA GLU A 30 -0.47 4.99 4.50
C GLU A 30 0.58 5.48 3.47
N PRO A 31 1.29 6.59 3.74
CA PRO A 31 2.35 7.07 2.86
C PRO A 31 3.53 6.10 2.84
N LEU A 32 4.14 5.90 1.67
CA LEU A 32 5.32 5.02 1.58
C LEU A 32 6.45 5.49 2.51
N PRO A 33 7.22 4.56 3.09
CA PRO A 33 8.32 4.92 3.97
C PRO A 33 9.28 5.91 3.28
N PRO A 34 9.77 6.95 3.98
CA PRO A 34 10.65 7.95 3.38
C PRO A 34 11.89 7.37 2.69
N ARG A 35 12.35 6.19 3.11
CA ARG A 35 13.45 5.48 2.47
C ARG A 35 13.15 5.07 1.03
N ILE A 36 11.93 4.62 0.73
CA ILE A 36 11.51 4.24 -0.63
C ILE A 36 11.44 5.51 -1.48
N VAL A 37 10.79 6.56 -0.98
CA VAL A 37 10.66 7.84 -1.69
C VAL A 37 12.03 8.46 -1.98
N LYS A 38 13.00 8.36 -1.06
CA LYS A 38 14.37 8.84 -1.29
C LYS A 38 15.09 8.11 -2.43
N ILE A 39 14.82 6.81 -2.60
CA ILE A 39 15.43 6.00 -3.67
C ILE A 39 14.69 6.25 -4.98
N VAL A 40 13.36 6.37 -4.92
CA VAL A 40 12.50 6.55 -6.10
C VAL A 40 11.46 7.66 -5.82
N PRO A 41 11.79 8.95 -6.09
CA PRO A 41 10.94 10.09 -5.74
C PRO A 41 9.54 10.05 -6.34
N GLN A 42 9.37 9.45 -7.53
CA GLN A 42 8.06 9.31 -8.19
C GLN A 42 7.04 8.50 -7.37
N TYR A 43 7.49 7.77 -6.34
CA TYR A 43 6.62 7.03 -5.44
C TYR A 43 6.00 7.89 -4.32
N GLU A 44 6.33 9.18 -4.21
CA GLU A 44 5.82 10.08 -3.15
C GLU A 44 4.29 10.20 -3.12
N SER A 45 3.66 10.20 -4.30
CA SER A 45 2.20 10.26 -4.42
C SER A 45 1.52 8.93 -4.12
N TYR A 46 2.26 7.82 -4.15
CA TYR A 46 1.70 6.49 -3.93
C TYR A 46 1.49 6.22 -2.45
N ARG A 47 0.58 5.29 -2.17
CA ARG A 47 0.26 4.84 -0.82
C ARG A 47 0.37 3.34 -0.74
N PHE A 48 0.39 2.81 0.48
CA PHE A 48 0.40 1.39 0.70
C PHE A 48 -0.53 0.98 1.84
N PHE A 49 -0.87 -0.30 1.85
CA PHE A 49 -1.45 -0.99 3.00
C PHE A 49 -0.86 -2.40 3.10
N ILE A 50 -1.00 -3.01 4.27
CA ILE A 50 -0.52 -4.36 4.55
C ILE A 50 -1.72 -5.27 4.70
N LEU A 51 -1.70 -6.42 4.03
CA LEU A 51 -2.69 -7.48 4.18
C LEU A 51 -2.36 -8.36 5.38
N ALA A 52 -3.37 -9.06 5.92
CA ALA A 52 -3.17 -10.00 7.02
C ALA A 52 -2.16 -11.12 6.70
N ASP A 53 -1.98 -11.45 5.43
CA ASP A 53 -0.99 -12.43 4.94
C ASP A 53 0.43 -11.87 4.80
N GLY A 54 0.66 -10.61 5.19
CA GLY A 54 1.96 -9.95 5.16
C GLY A 54 2.33 -9.29 3.83
N ARG A 55 1.49 -9.40 2.79
CA ARG A 55 1.75 -8.71 1.51
C ARG A 55 1.61 -7.21 1.65
N ILE A 56 2.53 -6.48 1.04
CA ILE A 56 2.49 -5.02 0.94
C ILE A 56 1.89 -4.66 -0.43
N VAL A 57 0.78 -3.94 -0.41
CA VAL A 57 0.08 -3.53 -1.62
C VAL A 57 0.30 -2.03 -1.82
N ILE A 58 0.85 -1.65 -2.97
CA ILE A 58 1.06 -0.26 -3.36
C ILE A 58 -0.08 0.18 -4.28
N VAL A 59 -0.61 1.37 -4.02
CA VAL A 59 -1.84 1.91 -4.60
C VAL A 59 -1.58 3.31 -5.12
N ASP A 60 -2.11 3.61 -6.30
CA ASP A 60 -2.31 4.99 -6.75
C ASP A 60 -3.58 5.55 -6.07
N PRO A 61 -3.45 6.52 -5.14
CA PRO A 61 -4.60 7.05 -4.42
C PRO A 61 -5.50 7.94 -5.27
N SER A 62 -5.04 8.43 -6.43
CA SER A 62 -5.87 9.22 -7.36
C SER A 62 -6.93 8.34 -8.04
N ALA A 63 -6.54 7.10 -8.38
CA ALA A 63 -7.39 6.12 -9.04
C ALA A 63 -7.92 5.01 -8.11
N PHE A 64 -7.45 4.95 -6.86
CA PHE A 64 -7.67 3.83 -5.92
C PHE A 64 -7.36 2.48 -6.57
N THR A 65 -6.25 2.39 -7.32
CA THR A 65 -5.91 1.21 -8.11
C THR A 65 -4.59 0.61 -7.64
N ILE A 66 -4.55 -0.73 -7.53
CA ILE A 66 -3.32 -1.46 -7.17
C ILE A 66 -2.34 -1.35 -8.32
N VAL A 67 -1.12 -0.87 -8.03
CA VAL A 67 -0.05 -0.74 -9.03
C VAL A 67 1.06 -1.74 -8.82
N TYR A 68 1.24 -2.24 -7.60
CA TYR A 68 2.30 -3.20 -7.29
C TYR A 68 1.97 -4.00 -6.03
N ILE A 69 2.46 -5.23 -5.97
CA ILE A 69 2.31 -6.13 -4.82
C ILE A 69 3.69 -6.68 -4.49
N ILE A 70 4.12 -6.53 -3.25
CA ILE A 70 5.33 -7.15 -2.72
C ILE A 70 4.91 -8.35 -1.88
N THR A 71 5.44 -9.51 -2.23
CA THR A 71 5.32 -10.75 -1.45
C THR A 71 6.65 -11.01 -0.77
N ALA A 72 6.62 -11.48 0.47
CA ALA A 72 7.81 -12.03 1.14
C ALA A 72 8.26 -13.34 0.47
#